data_AF-A0A382MRY3-F1
#
_entry.id   AF-A0A382MRY3-F1
#
_cell.length_a   1.000
_cell.length_b   1.000
_cell.length_c   1.000
_cell.angle_alpha   90.00
_cell.angle_beta   90.00
_cell.angle_gamma   90.00
#
_symmetry.space_group_name_H-M   'P 1'
#
loop_
_entity.id
_entity.type
_entity.pdbx_description
1 polymer ?
#
loop_
_entity_poly.entity_id
_entity_poly.type
_entity_poly.pdbx_seq_one_letter_code
_entity_poly.pdbx_strand_id
1 'polypeptide(L)'
;MAGKSEGVLNRDTLTAGAIWVLLTIVGELAFLSLDIFGDAASEQGTFIDDAFILLVVLGIPVFTLVITIIGYVVLKFRAKPGKLEDAEPVRTHRKWVGFWLVWSTILCLAVIVHPGYTGLLELRATANDEPDLTVNVTGRRWQWVYEYEGRDVKLLLKDQMLVLPNDSLIRFNITSEDQDVIHSFWIPAFRMKIDAVPGLMTTMD
;
A
#
# COMPACT_ATOMS: atom_id res chain seq x y z
N MET A 1 -29.60 6.51 -42.78
CA MET A 1 -30.15 7.37 -41.71
C MET A 1 -29.87 6.67 -40.39
N ALA A 2 -28.84 7.08 -39.66
CA ALA A 2 -28.46 6.45 -38.40
C ALA A 2 -29.47 6.86 -37.32
N GLY A 3 -30.29 5.90 -36.87
CA GLY A 3 -31.17 6.09 -35.73
C GLY A 3 -30.34 6.49 -34.52
N LYS A 4 -30.65 7.65 -33.95
CA LYS A 4 -30.23 8.02 -32.59
C LYS A 4 -30.77 6.91 -31.67
N SER A 5 -29.93 5.97 -31.25
CA SER A 5 -30.32 5.10 -30.13
C SER A 5 -30.31 5.98 -28.90
N GLU A 6 -31.52 6.37 -28.48
CA GLU A 6 -31.72 7.12 -27.25
C GLU A 6 -31.10 6.36 -26.09
N GLY A 7 -30.43 7.12 -25.21
CA GLY A 7 -29.58 6.64 -24.11
C GLY A 7 -30.36 5.97 -22.98
N VAL A 8 -31.06 4.88 -23.27
CA VAL A 8 -31.60 3.96 -22.26
C VAL A 8 -30.53 2.92 -22.00
N LEU A 9 -30.01 2.84 -20.77
CA LEU A 9 -29.12 1.76 -20.36
C LEU A 9 -29.80 0.42 -20.68
N ASN A 10 -29.15 -0.41 -21.49
CA ASN A 10 -29.63 -1.75 -21.80
C ASN A 10 -29.71 -2.57 -20.50
N ARG A 11 -30.72 -3.44 -20.35
CA ARG A 11 -30.86 -4.35 -19.20
C ARG A 11 -29.55 -5.04 -18.85
N ASP A 12 -28.80 -5.48 -19.85
CA ASP A 12 -27.54 -6.19 -19.64
C ASP A 12 -26.42 -5.29 -19.07
N THR A 13 -26.44 -4.00 -19.41
CA THR A 13 -25.51 -3.01 -18.82
C THR A 13 -25.90 -2.67 -17.37
N LEU A 14 -27.19 -2.67 -17.06
CA LEU A 14 -27.67 -2.53 -15.68
C LEU A 14 -27.31 -3.74 -14.83
N THR A 15 -27.44 -4.96 -15.38
CA THR A 15 -27.03 -6.18 -14.66
C THR A 15 -25.52 -6.21 -14.42
N ALA A 16 -24.70 -5.79 -15.38
CA ALA A 16 -23.26 -5.70 -15.18
C ALA A 16 -22.91 -4.65 -14.10
N GLY A 17 -23.57 -3.49 -14.11
CA GLY A 17 -23.41 -2.49 -13.04
C GLY A 17 -23.79 -3.03 -11.66
N ALA A 18 -24.89 -3.78 -11.55
CA ALA A 18 -25.33 -4.40 -10.30
C ALA A 18 -24.34 -5.48 -9.82
N ILE A 19 -23.82 -6.32 -10.71
CA ILE A 19 -22.78 -7.31 -10.40
C ILE A 19 -21.52 -6.63 -9.87
N TRP A 20 -21.09 -5.55 -10.53
CA TRP A 20 -19.93 -4.78 -10.08
C TRP A 20 -20.11 -4.25 -8.66
N VAL A 21 -21.24 -3.58 -8.38
CA VAL A 21 -21.53 -3.06 -7.03
C VAL A 21 -21.57 -4.19 -6.00
N LEU A 22 -22.19 -5.32 -6.33
CA LEU A 22 -22.23 -6.48 -5.45
C LEU A 22 -20.82 -7.02 -5.16
N LEU A 23 -19.98 -7.20 -6.18
CA LEU A 23 -18.62 -7.68 -6.03
C LEU A 23 -17.75 -6.72 -5.21
N THR A 24 -17.93 -5.41 -5.41
CA THR A 24 -17.24 -4.39 -4.61
C THR A 24 -17.63 -4.49 -3.15
N ILE A 25 -18.93 -4.52 -2.84
CA ILE A 25 -19.41 -4.62 -1.44
C ILE A 25 -18.91 -5.92 -0.80
N VAL A 26 -19.03 -7.05 -1.50
CA VAL A 26 -18.55 -8.35 -0.99
C VAL A 26 -17.04 -8.32 -0.78
N GLY A 27 -16.28 -7.74 -1.71
CA GLY A 27 -14.83 -7.63 -1.61
C GLY A 27 -14.38 -6.76 -0.44
N GLU A 28 -15.00 -5.59 -0.26
CA GLU A 28 -14.71 -4.68 0.86
C GLU A 28 -15.09 -5.30 2.21
N LEU A 29 -16.29 -5.90 2.32
CA LEU A 29 -16.71 -6.58 3.54
C LEU A 29 -15.79 -7.76 3.88
N ALA A 30 -15.39 -8.55 2.89
CA ALA A 30 -14.46 -9.64 3.09
C ALA A 30 -13.10 -9.12 3.56
N PHE A 31 -12.54 -8.10 2.91
CA PHE A 31 -11.27 -7.50 3.29
C PHE A 31 -11.29 -6.92 4.70
N LEU A 32 -12.30 -6.11 5.03
CA LEU A 32 -12.43 -5.46 6.35
C LEU A 32 -12.76 -6.44 7.48
N SER A 33 -13.20 -7.66 7.16
CA SER A 33 -13.39 -8.73 8.15
C SER A 33 -12.11 -9.49 8.49
N LEU A 34 -11.03 -9.27 7.74
CA LEU A 34 -9.74 -9.93 7.97
C LEU A 34 -8.85 -9.04 8.83
N ASP A 35 -8.35 -9.60 9.93
CA ASP A 35 -7.23 -9.00 10.68
C ASP A 35 -5.91 -9.43 10.05
N ILE A 36 -5.46 -8.69 9.03
CA ILE A 36 -4.26 -9.00 8.24
C ILE A 36 -2.98 -8.57 8.97
N PHE A 37 -3.09 -7.58 9.84
CA PHE A 37 -1.97 -6.85 10.41
C PHE A 37 -1.72 -7.20 11.88
N GLY A 38 -2.77 -7.51 12.64
CA GLY A 38 -2.71 -7.56 14.10
C GLY A 38 -2.45 -6.17 14.70
N ASP A 39 -2.11 -6.13 15.98
CA ASP A 39 -1.89 -4.87 16.69
C ASP A 39 -0.56 -4.20 16.29
N ALA A 40 -0.64 -2.93 15.91
CA ALA A 40 0.53 -2.09 15.71
C ALA A 40 1.16 -1.73 17.06
N ALA A 41 2.49 -1.77 17.14
CA ALA A 41 3.26 -1.46 18.34
C ALA A 41 4.00 -0.10 18.25
N SER A 42 3.70 0.71 17.24
CA SER A 42 4.17 2.10 17.10
C SER A 42 3.09 2.98 16.48
N GLU A 43 3.19 4.29 16.70
CA GLU A 43 2.29 5.30 16.11
C GLU A 43 2.36 5.28 14.58
N GLN A 44 3.57 5.22 14.02
CA GLN A 44 3.82 5.10 12.58
C GLN A 44 3.20 3.82 12.01
N GLY A 45 3.19 2.74 12.78
CA GLY A 45 2.56 1.48 12.40
C GLY A 45 1.07 1.63 12.17
N THR A 46 0.36 2.32 13.07
CA THR A 46 -1.07 2.59 12.91
C THR A 46 -1.37 3.42 11.65
N PHE A 47 -0.56 4.46 11.40
CA PHE A 47 -0.70 5.29 10.22
C PHE A 47 -0.49 4.49 8.92
N ILE A 48 0.53 3.61 8.89
CA ILE A 48 0.83 2.77 7.73
C ILE A 48 -0.32 1.78 7.47
N ASP A 49 -0.87 1.18 8.52
CA ASP A 49 -1.99 0.24 8.41
C ASP A 49 -3.25 0.95 7.88
N ASP A 50 -3.57 2.15 8.38
CA ASP A 50 -4.68 2.99 7.89
C ASP A 50 -4.50 3.38 6.42
N ALA A 51 -3.28 3.79 6.05
CA ALA A 51 -2.93 4.13 4.68
C ALA A 51 -3.10 2.93 3.74
N PHE A 52 -2.67 1.74 4.17
CA PHE A 52 -2.82 0.51 3.41
C PHE A 52 -4.30 0.14 3.23
N ILE A 53 -5.07 0.16 4.32
CA ILE A 53 -6.51 -0.16 4.29
C ILE A 53 -7.23 0.78 3.32
N LEU A 54 -6.96 2.09 3.40
CA LEU A 54 -7.53 3.08 2.49
C LEU A 54 -7.21 2.74 1.02
N LEU A 55 -5.95 2.45 0.69
CA LEU A 55 -5.54 2.13 -0.68
C LEU A 55 -6.19 0.85 -1.21
N VAL A 56 -6.33 -0.18 -0.37
CA VAL A 56 -6.99 -1.42 -0.76
C VAL A 56 -8.49 -1.21 -0.94
N VAL A 57 -9.16 -0.51 -0.02
CA VAL A 57 -10.58 -0.18 -0.14
C VAL A 57 -10.84 0.64 -1.41
N LEU A 58 -9.97 1.58 -1.77
CA LEU A 58 -10.09 2.32 -3.04
C LEU A 58 -9.78 1.44 -4.27
N GLY A 59 -8.88 0.47 -4.14
CA GLY A 59 -8.48 -0.45 -5.20
C GLY A 59 -9.52 -1.51 -5.54
N ILE A 60 -10.26 -2.01 -4.55
CA ILE A 60 -11.28 -3.06 -4.73
C ILE A 60 -12.33 -2.67 -5.79
N PRO A 61 -12.99 -1.49 -5.74
CA PRO A 61 -13.95 -1.06 -6.75
C PRO A 61 -13.38 -1.03 -8.17
N VAL A 62 -12.12 -0.61 -8.33
CA VAL A 62 -11.45 -0.55 -9.64
C VAL A 62 -11.18 -1.96 -10.15
N PHE A 63 -10.66 -2.83 -9.28
CA PHE A 63 -10.39 -4.22 -9.62
C PHE A 63 -11.68 -4.96 -10.01
N THR A 64 -12.73 -4.89 -9.20
CA THR A 64 -14.01 -5.54 -9.47
C THR A 64 -14.68 -4.97 -10.73
N LEU A 65 -14.51 -3.67 -11.02
CA LEU A 65 -15.00 -3.05 -12.26
C LEU A 65 -14.35 -3.71 -13.48
N VAL A 66 -13.02 -3.83 -13.48
CA VAL A 66 -12.26 -4.46 -14.58
C VAL A 66 -12.70 -5.92 -14.75
N ILE A 67 -12.78 -6.70 -13.67
CA ILE A 67 -13.24 -8.09 -13.71
C ILE A 67 -14.66 -8.20 -14.25
N THR A 68 -15.56 -7.32 -13.82
CA THR A 68 -16.95 -7.32 -14.28
C THR A 68 -17.06 -6.99 -15.76
N ILE A 69 -16.32 -5.99 -16.25
CA ILE A 69 -16.30 -5.61 -17.66
C ILE A 69 -15.73 -6.75 -18.52
N ILE A 70 -14.61 -7.34 -18.11
CA ILE A 70 -14.01 -8.47 -18.83
C ILE A 70 -14.98 -9.65 -18.88
N GLY A 71 -15.57 -10.02 -17.73
CA GLY A 71 -16.56 -11.09 -17.66
C GLY A 71 -17.78 -10.82 -18.54
N TYR A 72 -18.31 -9.60 -18.50
CA TYR A 72 -19.41 -9.16 -19.35
C TYR A 72 -19.06 -9.28 -20.84
N VAL A 73 -17.85 -8.83 -21.23
CA VAL A 73 -17.42 -8.86 -22.63
C VAL A 73 -17.26 -10.31 -23.11
N VAL A 74 -16.58 -11.15 -22.32
CA VAL A 74 -16.36 -12.56 -22.65
C VAL A 74 -17.68 -13.32 -22.78
N LEU A 75 -18.66 -13.07 -21.91
CA LEU A 75 -19.94 -13.78 -21.95
C LEU A 75 -20.86 -13.27 -23.06
N LYS A 76 -20.93 -11.95 -23.27
CA LYS A 76 -21.89 -11.34 -24.20
C LYS A 76 -21.38 -11.29 -25.64
N PHE A 77 -20.10 -10.96 -25.83
CA PHE A 77 -19.49 -10.79 -27.15
C PHE A 77 -18.68 -12.00 -27.61
N ARG A 78 -18.87 -13.18 -26.98
CA ARG A 78 -18.29 -14.44 -27.45
C ARG A 78 -18.71 -14.72 -28.90
N ALA A 79 -17.75 -15.06 -29.75
CA ALA A 79 -18.02 -15.48 -31.12
C ALA A 79 -18.92 -16.72 -31.14
N LYS A 80 -19.99 -16.67 -31.93
CA LYS A 80 -20.86 -17.82 -32.18
C LYS A 80 -20.34 -18.61 -33.40
N PRO A 81 -20.46 -19.94 -33.42
CA PRO A 81 -20.10 -20.73 -34.59
C PRO A 81 -20.78 -20.17 -35.85
N GLY A 82 -20.00 -19.90 -36.89
CA GLY A 82 -20.50 -19.39 -38.17
C GLY A 82 -20.65 -17.86 -38.29
N LYS A 83 -20.33 -17.07 -37.25
CA LYS A 83 -20.24 -15.60 -37.35
C LYS A 83 -18.83 -15.13 -37.01
N LEU A 84 -18.02 -14.96 -38.05
CA LEU A 84 -16.62 -14.47 -37.98
C LEU A 84 -16.48 -13.03 -38.50
N GLU A 85 -17.60 -12.35 -38.78
CA GLU A 85 -17.56 -10.95 -39.21
C GLU A 85 -17.22 -10.04 -38.04
N ASP A 86 -16.37 -9.05 -38.33
CA ASP A 86 -15.99 -8.02 -37.37
C ASP A 86 -17.18 -7.11 -37.01
N ALA A 87 -17.23 -6.69 -35.75
CA ALA A 87 -18.18 -5.68 -35.31
C ALA A 87 -17.84 -4.29 -35.88
N GLU A 88 -18.81 -3.37 -35.89
CA GLU A 88 -18.56 -2.00 -36.34
C GLU A 88 -17.43 -1.33 -35.54
N PRO A 89 -16.56 -0.54 -36.21
CA PRO A 89 -15.48 0.17 -35.53
C PRO A 89 -15.99 1.12 -34.45
N VAL A 90 -15.59 0.91 -33.21
CA VAL A 90 -15.92 1.81 -32.10
C VAL A 90 -15.11 3.10 -32.25
N ARG A 91 -15.81 4.25 -32.29
CA ARG A 91 -15.17 5.58 -32.29
C ARG A 91 -15.03 6.12 -30.87
N THR A 92 -13.96 6.88 -30.63
CA THR A 92 -13.63 7.44 -29.31
C THR A 92 -14.73 8.35 -28.77
N HIS A 93 -15.15 8.12 -27.52
CA HIS A 93 -16.08 9.00 -26.82
C HIS A 93 -15.33 10.05 -25.98
N ARG A 94 -14.94 11.17 -26.61
CA ARG A 94 -14.06 12.19 -26.02
C ARG A 94 -14.51 12.71 -24.65
N LYS A 95 -15.83 12.84 -24.41
CA LYS A 95 -16.36 13.27 -23.10
C LYS A 95 -16.10 12.25 -21.99
N TRP A 96 -16.17 10.95 -22.30
CA TRP A 96 -15.91 9.89 -21.32
C TRP A 96 -14.42 9.82 -20.99
N VAL A 97 -13.56 9.95 -22.01
CA VAL A 97 -12.11 10.04 -21.82
C VAL A 97 -11.75 11.22 -20.92
N GLY A 98 -12.31 12.41 -21.19
CA GLY A 98 -12.08 13.59 -20.36
C GLY A 98 -12.57 13.39 -18.91
N PHE A 99 -13.76 12.84 -18.72
CA PHE A 99 -14.31 12.56 -17.40
C PHE A 99 -13.42 11.61 -16.59
N TRP A 100 -13.06 10.46 -17.16
CA TRP A 100 -12.21 9.47 -16.50
C TRP A 100 -10.85 10.07 -16.11
N LEU A 101 -10.23 10.82 -17.03
CA LEU A 101 -8.92 11.43 -16.81
C LEU A 101 -8.95 12.46 -15.67
N VAL A 102 -9.97 13.33 -15.66
CA VAL A 102 -10.14 14.34 -14.60
C VAL A 102 -10.36 13.65 -13.26
N TRP A 103 -11.26 12.66 -13.20
CA TRP A 103 -11.56 11.96 -11.95
C TRP A 103 -10.37 11.17 -11.40
N SER A 104 -9.66 10.41 -12.26
CA SER A 104 -8.48 9.66 -11.85
C SER A 104 -7.34 10.58 -11.41
N THR A 105 -7.21 11.76 -12.04
CA THR A 105 -6.22 12.77 -11.62
C THR A 105 -6.56 13.34 -10.25
N ILE A 106 -7.83 13.67 -10.00
CA ILE A 106 -8.28 14.16 -8.68
C ILE A 106 -8.02 13.11 -7.61
N LEU A 107 -8.38 11.84 -7.87
CA LEU A 107 -8.13 10.74 -6.94
C LEU A 107 -6.63 10.54 -6.67
N CYS A 108 -5.80 10.57 -7.71
CA CYS A 108 -4.35 10.47 -7.60
C CYS A 108 -3.77 11.61 -6.74
N LEU A 109 -4.18 12.85 -6.99
CA LEU A 109 -3.75 14.01 -6.19
C LEU A 109 -4.21 13.89 -4.73
N ALA A 110 -5.43 13.42 -4.49
CA ALA A 110 -5.94 13.20 -3.14
C ALA A 110 -5.07 12.17 -2.38
N VAL A 111 -4.73 11.04 -3.01
CA VAL A 111 -3.86 10.00 -2.42
C VAL A 111 -2.42 10.50 -2.21
N ILE A 112 -1.89 11.29 -3.15
CA ILE A 112 -0.57 11.92 -3.00
C ILE A 112 -0.54 12.84 -1.79
N VAL A 113 -1.59 13.61 -1.55
CA VAL A 113 -1.67 14.49 -0.37
C VAL A 113 -1.86 13.65 0.90
N HIS A 114 -2.83 12.74 0.91
CA HIS A 114 -3.16 11.89 2.04
C HIS A 114 -3.48 10.47 1.55
N PRO A 115 -2.73 9.44 1.96
CA PRO A 115 -1.74 9.44 3.04
C PRO A 115 -0.30 9.76 2.58
N GLY A 116 -0.05 10.04 1.29
CA GLY A 116 1.30 10.12 0.75
C GLY A 116 2.20 11.19 1.40
N TYR A 117 1.80 12.46 1.30
CA TYR A 117 2.57 13.58 1.83
C TYR A 117 2.45 13.69 3.35
N THR A 118 1.25 13.52 3.89
CA THR A 118 1.03 13.54 5.35
C THR A 118 1.80 12.43 6.05
N GLY A 119 1.85 11.23 5.48
CA GLY A 119 2.62 10.11 6.03
C GLY A 119 4.12 10.35 5.99
N LEU A 120 4.64 11.02 4.97
CA LEU A 120 6.04 11.40 4.93
C LEU A 120 6.39 12.40 6.03
N LEU A 121 5.49 13.33 6.34
CA LEU A 121 5.68 14.26 7.45
C LEU A 121 5.63 13.52 8.79
N GLU A 122 4.70 12.59 8.96
CA GLU A 122 4.55 11.78 10.18
C GLU A 122 5.82 10.96 10.47
N LEU A 123 6.35 10.25 9.46
CA LEU A 123 7.60 9.49 9.57
C LEU A 123 8.83 10.33 9.87
N ARG A 124 8.75 11.66 9.73
CA ARG A 124 9.84 12.60 9.97
C ARG A 124 9.54 13.56 11.11
N ALA A 125 8.37 13.47 11.74
CA ALA A 125 7.92 14.42 12.74
C ALA A 125 8.87 14.44 13.93
N THR A 126 9.29 13.26 14.38
CA THR A 126 10.16 13.03 15.54
C THR A 126 11.66 13.10 15.22
N ALA A 127 12.04 13.33 13.96
CA ALA A 127 13.45 13.30 13.53
C ALA A 127 14.33 14.36 14.22
N ASN A 128 13.73 15.46 14.70
CA ASN A 128 14.44 16.51 15.43
C ASN A 128 14.23 16.44 16.95
N ASP A 129 13.37 15.55 17.43
CA ASP A 129 13.10 15.40 18.86
C ASP A 129 14.26 14.64 19.52
N GLU A 130 14.48 14.95 20.81
CA GLU A 130 15.45 14.23 21.63
C GLU A 130 14.87 12.86 22.02
N PRO A 131 15.52 11.74 21.65
CA PRO A 131 15.01 10.41 21.95
C PRO A 131 15.22 10.06 23.42
N ASP A 132 14.28 9.31 24.00
CA ASP A 132 14.39 8.77 25.36
C ASP A 132 15.45 7.66 25.45
N LEU A 133 15.65 6.94 24.33
CA LEU A 133 16.66 5.89 24.20
C LEU A 133 17.19 5.84 22.77
N THR A 134 18.51 5.84 22.63
CA THR A 134 19.16 5.55 21.35
C THR A 134 19.73 4.14 21.35
N VAL A 135 19.45 3.37 20.30
CA VAL A 135 19.98 2.03 20.06
C VAL A 135 20.77 2.03 18.76
N ASN A 136 22.07 1.77 18.86
CA ASN A 136 22.92 1.55 17.70
C ASN A 136 22.74 0.10 17.23
N VAL A 137 22.33 -0.06 15.97
CA VAL A 137 22.08 -1.34 15.32
C VAL A 137 23.11 -1.54 14.22
N THR A 138 23.95 -2.57 14.35
CA THR A 138 24.94 -2.92 13.33
C THR A 138 24.59 -4.25 12.68
N GLY A 139 24.37 -4.23 11.37
CA GLY A 139 24.23 -5.43 10.55
C GLY A 139 25.58 -6.09 10.28
N ARG A 140 25.62 -7.42 10.41
CA ARG A 140 26.74 -8.29 10.03
C ARG A 140 26.20 -9.56 9.35
N ARG A 141 26.96 -10.22 8.50
CA ARG A 141 26.61 -11.57 8.00
C ARG A 141 26.71 -12.62 9.12
N TRP A 142 25.63 -13.27 9.58
CA TRP A 142 24.18 -13.05 9.42
C TRP A 142 23.55 -12.86 10.81
N GLN A 143 23.86 -11.74 11.44
CA GLN A 143 23.42 -11.38 12.78
C GLN A 143 23.29 -9.87 12.94
N TRP A 144 22.46 -9.45 13.89
CA TRP A 144 22.36 -8.07 14.32
C TRP A 144 23.10 -7.89 15.64
N VAL A 145 23.81 -6.77 15.75
CA VAL A 145 24.43 -6.32 17.00
C VAL A 145 23.69 -5.08 17.47
N TYR A 146 23.28 -5.08 18.75
CA TYR A 146 22.58 -3.96 19.36
C TYR A 146 23.42 -3.37 20.50
N GLU A 147 23.55 -2.05 20.53
CA GLU A 147 24.24 -1.33 21.58
C GLU A 147 23.36 -0.16 22.06
N TYR A 148 23.06 -0.15 23.36
CA TYR A 148 22.25 0.90 23.96
C TYR A 148 23.14 2.08 24.34
N GLU A 149 22.88 3.26 23.80
CA GLU A 149 23.69 4.44 24.10
C GLU A 149 23.55 4.83 25.58
N GLY A 150 24.67 5.23 26.20
CA GLY A 150 24.71 5.58 27.63
C GLY A 150 24.59 4.38 28.58
N ARG A 151 24.52 3.14 28.08
CA ARG A 151 24.52 1.92 28.89
C ARG A 151 25.64 0.99 28.46
N ASP A 152 26.32 0.34 29.41
CA ASP A 152 27.32 -0.69 29.11
C ASP A 152 26.65 -2.04 28.79
N VAL A 153 25.68 -2.02 27.86
CA VAL A 153 24.90 -3.18 27.44
C VAL A 153 25.02 -3.35 25.94
N LYS A 154 25.68 -4.44 25.52
CA LYS A 154 25.79 -4.85 24.12
C LYS A 154 25.21 -6.24 23.94
N LEU A 155 24.29 -6.37 22.98
CA LEU A 155 23.70 -7.64 22.59
C LEU A 155 24.43 -8.13 21.33
N LEU A 156 25.21 -9.19 21.50
CA LEU A 156 26.11 -9.74 20.47
C LEU A 156 25.68 -11.14 20.01
N LEU A 157 24.80 -11.80 20.77
CA LEU A 157 24.40 -13.18 20.52
C LEU A 157 22.98 -13.25 19.96
N LYS A 158 22.76 -14.21 19.07
CA LYS A 158 21.49 -14.43 18.34
C LYS A 158 20.26 -14.57 19.25
N ASP A 159 20.43 -15.09 20.47
CA ASP A 159 19.33 -15.36 21.40
C ASP A 159 19.04 -14.20 22.37
N GLN A 160 19.79 -13.10 22.26
CA GLN A 160 19.55 -11.92 23.08
C GLN A 160 18.43 -11.08 22.46
N MET A 161 17.37 -10.84 23.24
CA MET A 161 16.24 -10.03 22.80
C MET A 161 16.58 -8.54 22.93
N LEU A 162 16.25 -7.78 21.89
CA LEU A 162 16.15 -6.33 21.96
C LEU A 162 14.97 -5.97 22.88
N VAL A 163 15.23 -5.23 23.96
CA VAL A 163 14.23 -4.84 24.96
C VAL A 163 14.13 -3.32 24.96
N LEU A 164 12.93 -2.83 24.75
CA LEU A 164 12.63 -1.40 24.64
C LEU A 164 11.65 -1.01 25.75
N PRO A 165 11.77 0.20 26.32
CA PRO A 165 10.74 0.75 27.19
C PRO A 165 9.47 1.03 26.37
N ASN A 166 8.31 0.83 26.98
CA ASN A 166 7.03 1.20 26.36
C ASN A 166 6.84 2.71 26.40
N ASP A 167 6.01 3.25 25.49
CA ASP A 167 5.59 4.66 25.47
C ASP A 167 6.76 5.66 25.51
N SER A 168 7.86 5.32 24.83
CA SER A 168 9.10 6.12 24.78
C SER A 168 9.56 6.28 23.35
N LEU A 169 10.14 7.45 23.02
CA LEU A 169 10.72 7.70 21.69
C LEU A 169 12.07 6.97 21.57
N ILE A 170 12.16 5.98 20.68
CA ILE A 170 13.36 5.16 20.50
C ILE A 170 14.02 5.49 19.17
N ARG A 171 15.23 6.06 19.21
CA ARG A 171 16.01 6.28 17.99
C ARG A 171 16.91 5.08 17.70
N PHE A 172 16.75 4.48 16.54
CA PHE A 172 17.65 3.47 16.02
C PHE A 172 18.64 4.08 15.05
N ASN A 173 19.92 4.05 15.42
CA ASN A 173 21.03 4.41 14.55
C ASN A 173 21.52 3.14 13.85
N ILE A 174 21.26 3.01 12.56
CA ILE A 174 21.40 1.76 11.84
C ILE A 174 22.53 1.87 10.82
N THR A 175 23.40 0.87 10.79
CA THR A 175 24.50 0.76 9.83
C THR A 175 24.90 -0.70 9.62
N SER A 176 25.77 -0.96 8.67
CA SER A 176 26.43 -2.25 8.49
C SER A 176 27.93 -2.09 8.72
N GLU A 177 28.61 -3.18 9.09
CA GLU A 177 30.08 -3.19 9.14
C GLU A 177 30.69 -2.75 7.79
N ASP A 178 31.77 -1.96 7.85
CA ASP A 178 32.38 -1.32 6.67
C ASP A 178 32.84 -2.31 5.58
N GLN A 179 33.21 -3.52 5.96
CA GLN A 179 33.64 -4.59 5.05
C GLN A 179 32.56 -5.65 4.82
N ASP A 180 31.30 -5.31 5.12
CA ASP A 180 30.15 -6.19 4.96
C ASP A 180 29.20 -5.70 3.84
N VAL A 181 28.02 -6.31 3.74
CA VAL A 181 27.00 -6.05 2.71
C VAL A 181 25.87 -5.18 3.24
N ILE A 182 25.01 -4.70 2.34
CA ILE A 182 23.78 -4.03 2.75
C ILE A 182 22.84 -5.04 3.42
N HIS A 183 22.33 -4.69 4.59
CA HIS A 183 21.26 -5.40 5.29
C HIS A 183 20.01 -4.51 5.37
N SER A 184 18.92 -5.05 5.90
CA SER A 184 17.70 -4.28 6.08
C SER A 184 17.04 -4.61 7.41
N PHE A 185 17.05 -3.63 8.30
CA PHE A 185 16.50 -3.76 9.63
C PHE A 185 15.00 -3.50 9.57
N TRP A 186 14.19 -4.44 10.07
CA TRP A 186 12.74 -4.37 10.02
C TRP A 186 12.16 -4.85 11.34
N ILE A 187 11.27 -4.04 11.92
CA ILE A 187 10.43 -4.43 13.06
C ILE A 187 9.00 -4.51 12.53
N PRO A 188 8.47 -5.72 12.22
CA PRO A 188 7.15 -5.86 11.60
C PRO A 188 6.02 -5.22 12.39
N ALA A 189 6.06 -5.26 13.73
CA ALA A 189 5.05 -4.66 14.60
C ALA A 189 5.05 -3.12 14.56
N PHE A 190 6.18 -2.50 14.17
CA PHE A 190 6.27 -1.04 13.96
C PHE A 190 5.95 -0.64 12.52
N ARG A 191 5.83 -1.60 11.60
CA ARG A 191 5.74 -1.39 10.14
C ARG A 191 6.91 -0.62 9.52
N MET A 192 7.98 -0.40 10.28
CA MET A 192 9.11 0.41 9.85
C MET A 192 10.33 -0.44 9.50
N LYS A 193 10.91 -0.11 8.35
CA LYS A 193 12.06 -0.79 7.78
C LYS A 193 13.03 0.24 7.24
N ILE A 194 14.32 0.03 7.49
CA ILE A 194 15.39 0.86 6.93
C ILE A 194 16.63 0.03 6.63
N ASP A 195 17.35 0.43 5.59
CA ASP A 195 18.54 -0.27 5.16
C ASP A 195 19.74 0.08 6.05
N ALA A 196 20.50 -0.95 6.40
CA ALA A 196 21.79 -0.87 7.05
C ALA A 196 22.87 -0.88 5.98
N VAL A 197 23.52 0.25 5.76
CA VAL A 197 24.42 0.48 4.62
C VAL A 197 25.85 0.69 5.14
N PRO A 198 26.85 -0.06 4.66
CA PRO A 198 28.25 0.17 5.04
C PRO A 198 28.69 1.61 4.78
N GLY A 199 29.30 2.26 5.77
CA GLY A 199 29.77 3.65 5.67
C GLY A 199 28.69 4.73 5.71
N LEU A 200 27.41 4.39 5.95
CA LEU A 200 26.31 5.35 6.10
C LEU A 200 25.49 5.02 7.36
N MET A 201 25.35 6.01 8.23
CA MET A 201 24.39 5.92 9.34
C MET A 201 23.01 6.33 8.85
N THR A 202 22.06 5.38 8.90
CA THR A 202 20.63 5.65 8.69
C THR A 202 19.92 5.70 10.03
N THR A 203 18.78 6.39 10.11
CA THR A 203 18.04 6.57 11.37
C THR A 203 16.57 6.21 11.21
N MET A 204 16.00 5.61 12.25
CA MET A 204 14.60 5.22 12.35
C MET A 204 14.12 5.54 13.77
N ASP A 205 13.02 6.26 13.89
CA ASP A 205 12.43 6.71 15.16
C ASP A 205 11.04 6.10 15.38
#